data_AF-A0A533VK18-F1
#
_entry.id   AF-A0A533VK18-F1
#
_cell.length_a   1.000
_cell.length_b   1.000
_cell.length_c   1.000
_cell.angle_alpha   90.00
_cell.angle_beta   90.00
_cell.angle_gamma   90.00
#
_symmetry.space_group_name_H-M   'P 1'
#
loop_
_entity.id
_entity.type
_entity.pdbx_description
1 polymer ?
#
loop_
_entity_poly.entity_id
_entity_poly.type
_entity_poly.pdbx_seq_one_letter_code
_entity_poly.pdbx_strand_id
1 'polypeptide(L)'
;MANFRTLSAAFIALTVVFAASTGYFALNPATVTQTTTVTQTSTSTQTVGASTPAYTVALGYSSSIGFYLTNGTGFTLYMFKMDKTNGGTSACTGSCSNNWPPFFAGSIDVPPGLNASSFGTITRT
;
A
#
# COMPACT_ATOMS: atom_id res chain seq x y z
N MET A 1 -4.27 18.43 -46.58
CA MET A 1 -3.45 19.65 -46.40
C MET A 1 -4.21 20.61 -45.48
N ALA A 2 -3.84 20.67 -44.20
CA ALA A 2 -4.26 21.72 -43.26
C ALA A 2 -3.45 21.58 -41.94
N ASN A 3 -2.26 22.17 -41.94
CA ASN A 3 -1.66 23.02 -40.92
C ASN A 3 -2.13 22.86 -39.46
N PHE A 4 -1.25 22.36 -38.59
CA PHE A 4 -1.32 22.64 -37.15
C PHE A 4 -0.04 23.34 -36.68
N ARG A 5 -0.25 24.48 -36.04
CA ARG A 5 0.73 25.53 -35.72
C ARG A 5 1.55 25.11 -34.50
N THR A 6 2.87 25.20 -34.61
CA THR A 6 3.84 25.11 -33.51
C THR A 6 3.66 26.27 -32.53
N LEU A 7 3.35 25.95 -31.27
CA LEU A 7 3.41 26.90 -30.16
C LEU A 7 4.63 26.58 -29.29
N SER A 8 5.51 27.58 -29.22
CA SER A 8 6.69 27.65 -28.38
C SER A 8 6.36 27.53 -26.89
N ALA A 9 7.19 26.79 -26.16
CA ALA A 9 7.41 27.01 -24.73
C ALA A 9 8.87 26.71 -24.40
N ALA A 10 9.69 27.76 -24.40
CA ALA A 10 11.05 27.73 -23.91
C ALA A 10 11.01 27.71 -22.38
N PHE A 11 11.39 26.59 -21.77
CA PHE A 11 11.58 26.52 -20.31
C PHE A 11 13.05 26.82 -19.99
N ILE A 12 13.28 28.07 -19.58
CA ILE A 12 14.52 28.51 -18.94
C ILE A 12 14.51 27.93 -17.52
N ALA A 13 15.27 26.87 -17.28
CA ALA A 13 15.54 26.38 -15.93
C ALA A 13 16.90 26.90 -15.47
N LEU A 14 16.81 27.86 -14.57
CA LEU A 14 17.89 28.56 -13.86
C LEU A 14 18.81 27.57 -13.14
N THR A 15 20.10 27.67 -13.44
CA THR A 15 21.19 26.93 -12.80
C THR A 15 21.36 27.38 -11.35
N VAL A 16 21.16 26.48 -10.39
CA VAL A 16 21.63 26.68 -9.01
C VAL A 16 23.00 26.02 -8.88
N VAL A 17 24.04 26.85 -8.91
CA VAL A 17 25.42 26.48 -8.58
C VAL A 17 25.53 26.48 -7.05
N PHE A 18 25.69 25.30 -6.43
CA PHE A 18 26.13 25.23 -5.03
C PHE A 18 27.65 25.05 -5.00
N ALA A 19 28.30 26.08 -4.44
CA ALA A 19 29.73 26.18 -4.27
C ALA A 19 30.28 25.17 -3.25
N ALA A 20 31.54 24.83 -3.46
CA ALA A 20 32.35 23.85 -2.75
C ALA A 20 32.51 24.10 -1.24
N SER A 21 32.62 23.02 -0.48
CA SER A 21 33.55 22.98 0.65
C SER A 21 34.37 21.69 0.57
N THR A 22 35.67 21.88 0.53
CA THR A 22 36.72 20.87 0.47
C THR A 22 36.81 20.14 1.82
N GLY A 23 36.59 18.83 1.80
CA GLY A 23 36.92 17.90 2.88
C GLY A 23 37.67 16.72 2.30
N TYR A 24 39.00 16.75 2.46
CA TYR A 24 39.95 15.73 2.01
C TYR A 24 39.77 14.46 2.86
N PHE A 25 39.34 13.35 2.26
CA PHE A 25 39.52 12.01 2.83
C PHE A 25 40.42 11.19 1.92
N ALA A 26 41.37 10.53 2.55
CA ALA A 26 42.59 9.96 1.99
C ALA A 26 42.39 8.95 0.86
N LEU A 27 43.33 8.94 -0.07
CA LEU A 27 43.45 7.98 -1.16
C LEU A 27 43.80 6.59 -0.59
N ASN A 28 42.85 5.67 -0.59
CA ASN A 28 43.12 4.23 -0.61
C ASN A 28 42.64 3.70 -1.97
N PRO A 29 43.48 3.06 -2.80
CA PRO A 29 43.08 2.61 -4.12
C PRO A 29 42.34 1.27 -4.00
N ALA A 30 41.02 1.33 -3.82
CA ALA A 30 40.15 0.21 -4.14
C ALA A 30 39.11 0.71 -5.13
N THR A 31 39.25 0.25 -6.37
CA THR A 31 38.35 0.47 -7.50
C THR A 31 36.90 0.21 -7.08
N VAL A 32 36.05 1.25 -7.06
CA VAL A 32 34.59 1.08 -6.96
C VAL A 32 33.96 1.74 -8.18
N THR A 33 33.81 0.93 -9.22
CA THR A 33 32.85 1.15 -10.30
C THR A 33 31.46 0.88 -9.72
N GLN A 34 30.63 1.91 -9.51
CA GLN A 34 29.20 1.73 -9.28
C GLN A 34 28.42 2.20 -10.51
N THR A 35 28.31 1.28 -11.46
CA THR A 35 27.22 1.21 -12.41
C THR A 35 25.97 0.79 -11.63
N THR A 36 25.02 1.70 -11.40
CA THR A 36 23.72 1.33 -10.82
C THR A 36 22.86 0.69 -11.91
N THR A 37 23.15 -0.58 -12.23
CA THR A 37 22.20 -1.47 -12.90
C THR A 37 21.17 -1.86 -11.85
N VAL A 38 19.96 -1.31 -11.96
CA VAL A 38 18.83 -1.74 -11.13
C VAL A 38 18.37 -3.10 -11.65
N THR A 39 18.99 -4.17 -11.14
CA THR A 39 18.47 -5.53 -11.28
C THR A 39 17.23 -5.66 -10.39
N GLN A 40 16.05 -5.34 -10.92
CA GLN A 40 14.80 -5.77 -10.31
C GLN A 40 14.57 -7.24 -10.65
N THR A 41 15.02 -8.10 -9.75
CA THR A 41 14.54 -9.47 -9.65
C THR A 41 14.27 -9.75 -8.18
N SER A 42 13.01 -9.61 -7.81
CA SER A 42 12.45 -10.23 -6.60
C SER A 42 11.03 -10.70 -6.92
N THR A 43 10.95 -11.75 -7.74
CA THR A 43 9.84 -12.69 -7.66
C THR A 43 10.00 -13.43 -6.34
N SER A 44 9.32 -12.97 -5.29
CA SER A 44 9.10 -13.79 -4.10
C SER A 44 7.78 -14.52 -4.27
N THR A 45 7.85 -15.69 -4.90
CA THR A 45 6.80 -16.70 -4.77
C THR A 45 6.92 -17.27 -3.36
N GLN A 46 6.18 -16.68 -2.40
CA GLN A 46 6.07 -17.27 -1.08
C GLN A 46 5.20 -18.53 -1.18
N THR A 47 5.85 -19.68 -1.01
CA THR A 47 5.22 -20.95 -0.67
C THR A 47 4.37 -20.76 0.59
N VAL A 48 3.05 -20.74 0.43
CA VAL A 48 2.11 -20.66 1.56
C VAL A 48 2.10 -22.02 2.25
N GLY A 49 3.06 -22.26 3.14
CA GLY A 49 2.83 -23.20 4.23
C GLY A 49 1.66 -22.66 5.05
N ALA A 50 0.72 -23.51 5.42
CA ALA A 50 -0.40 -23.12 6.28
C ALA A 50 0.13 -22.73 7.67
N SER A 51 0.60 -21.49 7.78
CA SER A 51 0.94 -20.84 9.04
C SER A 51 -0.33 -20.28 9.65
N THR A 52 -0.55 -20.55 10.93
CA THR A 52 -1.56 -19.83 11.72
C THR A 52 -1.39 -18.32 11.47
N PRO A 53 -2.46 -17.61 11.10
CA PRO A 53 -2.35 -16.20 10.77
C PRO A 53 -1.89 -15.42 12.01
N ALA A 54 -0.81 -14.65 11.87
CA ALA A 54 -0.21 -13.89 12.98
C ALA A 54 -1.12 -12.75 13.49
N TYR A 55 -2.05 -12.29 12.65
CA TYR A 55 -2.98 -11.20 12.92
C TYR A 55 -4.37 -11.57 12.42
N THR A 56 -5.43 -11.03 13.00
CA THR A 56 -6.80 -11.24 12.51
C THR A 56 -7.12 -10.32 11.33
N VAL A 57 -6.47 -9.15 11.27
CA VAL A 57 -6.51 -8.22 10.14
C VAL A 57 -5.08 -7.88 9.73
N ALA A 58 -4.80 -7.87 8.43
CA ALA A 58 -3.48 -7.60 7.87
C ALA A 58 -3.54 -6.57 6.74
N LEU A 59 -2.38 -5.98 6.41
CA LEU A 59 -2.20 -5.05 5.29
C LEU A 59 -1.70 -5.79 4.04
N GLY A 60 -2.48 -5.69 2.96
CA GLY A 60 -2.02 -5.99 1.61
C GLY A 60 -1.56 -4.72 0.90
N TYR A 61 -0.72 -4.86 -0.12
CA TYR A 61 -0.29 -3.76 -0.98
C TYR A 61 -0.36 -4.17 -2.45
N SER A 62 -0.82 -3.25 -3.29
CA SER A 62 -0.77 -3.37 -4.74
C SER A 62 -0.34 -2.02 -5.33
N SER A 63 0.52 -2.03 -6.34
CA SER A 63 0.98 -0.81 -7.00
C SER A 63 -0.15 -0.01 -7.66
N SER A 64 -1.28 -0.65 -7.98
CA SER A 64 -2.42 -0.01 -8.65
C SER A 64 -3.39 0.68 -7.70
N ILE A 65 -3.54 0.20 -6.46
CA ILE A 65 -4.56 0.69 -5.50
C ILE A 65 -3.97 1.11 -4.14
N GLY A 66 -2.68 0.88 -3.92
CA GLY A 66 -2.02 1.14 -2.65
C GLY A 66 -2.29 0.06 -1.61
N PHE A 67 -2.34 0.46 -0.34
CA PHE A 67 -2.61 -0.42 0.78
C PHE A 67 -4.09 -0.75 0.89
N TYR A 68 -4.39 -2.00 1.22
CA TYR A 68 -5.75 -2.49 1.48
C TYR A 68 -5.75 -3.47 2.65
N LEU A 69 -6.93 -3.70 3.23
CA LEU A 69 -7.08 -4.62 4.35
C LEU A 69 -7.40 -6.03 3.88
N THR A 70 -6.84 -7.00 4.59
CA THR A 70 -7.12 -8.42 4.44
C THR A 70 -7.41 -9.02 5.81
N ASN A 71 -8.08 -10.16 5.86
CA ASN A 71 -8.11 -10.96 7.07
C ASN A 71 -6.76 -11.68 7.26
N GLY A 72 -6.59 -12.33 8.41
CA GLY A 72 -5.36 -13.08 8.71
C GLY A 72 -4.96 -14.12 7.66
N THR A 73 -5.94 -14.70 6.97
CA THR A 73 -5.71 -15.72 5.92
C THR A 73 -5.49 -15.12 4.52
N GLY A 74 -5.44 -13.79 4.38
CA GLY A 74 -5.16 -13.10 3.11
C GLY A 74 -6.39 -12.80 2.23
N PHE A 75 -7.62 -13.03 2.70
CA PHE A 75 -8.81 -12.59 1.98
C PHE A 75 -9.05 -11.10 2.18
N THR A 76 -9.27 -10.37 1.08
CA THR A 76 -9.55 -8.93 1.11
C THR A 76 -10.81 -8.61 1.90
N LEU A 77 -10.72 -7.60 2.76
CA LEU A 77 -11.87 -7.06 3.49
C LEU A 77 -12.56 -5.99 2.65
N TYR A 78 -13.88 -6.09 2.54
CA TYR A 78 -14.71 -5.15 1.80
C TYR A 78 -15.57 -4.32 2.75
N MET A 79 -15.82 -3.07 2.36
CA MET A 79 -16.80 -2.22 3.02
C MET A 79 -18.07 -2.17 2.17
N PHE A 80 -19.23 -2.32 2.82
CA PHE A 80 -20.50 -2.16 2.11
C PHE A 80 -20.84 -0.68 1.97
N LYS A 81 -21.04 -0.22 0.73
CA LYS A 81 -21.23 1.21 0.41
C LYS A 81 -22.42 1.85 1.14
N MET A 82 -23.45 1.08 1.47
CA MET A 82 -24.65 1.61 2.15
C MET A 82 -24.51 1.66 3.68
N ASP A 83 -23.42 1.11 4.24
CA ASP A 83 -23.17 1.20 5.68
C ASP A 83 -22.73 2.62 6.04
N LYS A 84 -23.43 3.22 7.01
CA LYS A 84 -23.11 4.57 7.49
C LYS A 84 -21.98 4.49 8.52
N THR A 85 -20.98 5.35 8.38
CA THR A 85 -19.97 5.56 9.41
C THR A 85 -20.64 5.86 10.74
N ASN A 86 -20.28 5.14 11.80
CA ASN A 86 -20.87 5.25 13.14
C ASN A 86 -22.39 4.96 13.20
N GLY A 87 -22.95 4.28 12.19
CA GLY A 87 -24.38 3.92 12.16
C GLY A 87 -24.76 2.75 13.07
N GLY A 88 -23.77 2.03 13.63
CA GLY A 88 -23.96 0.91 14.56
C GLY A 88 -24.63 -0.34 13.98
N THR A 89 -25.08 -0.27 12.73
CA THR A 89 -25.85 -1.30 12.02
C THR A 89 -25.43 -1.34 10.57
N SER A 90 -25.50 -2.52 9.95
CA SER A 90 -25.26 -2.66 8.52
C SER A 90 -26.58 -2.66 7.75
N ALA A 91 -26.58 -2.00 6.60
CA ALA A 91 -27.67 -2.05 5.63
C ALA A 91 -27.71 -3.39 4.85
N CYS A 92 -26.65 -4.21 4.94
CA CYS A 92 -26.59 -5.51 4.30
C CYS A 92 -27.23 -6.59 5.19
N THR A 93 -28.47 -6.94 4.89
CA THR A 93 -29.27 -7.99 5.56
C THR A 93 -29.88 -8.98 4.55
N GLY A 94 -30.36 -10.13 5.02
CA GLY A 94 -30.96 -11.18 4.18
C GLY A 94 -29.97 -11.75 3.15
N SER A 95 -30.38 -11.88 1.89
CA SER A 95 -29.51 -12.42 0.83
C SER A 95 -28.20 -11.65 0.64
N CYS A 96 -28.13 -10.38 1.04
CA CYS A 96 -26.92 -9.59 0.96
C CYS A 96 -25.77 -10.20 1.78
N SER A 97 -26.04 -10.68 2.99
CA SER A 97 -25.00 -11.24 3.88
C SER A 97 -24.47 -12.60 3.41
N ASN A 98 -25.19 -13.29 2.52
CA ASN A 98 -24.70 -14.52 1.92
C ASN A 98 -23.69 -14.22 0.82
N ASN A 99 -23.93 -13.17 0.03
CA ASN A 99 -23.05 -12.75 -1.05
C ASN A 99 -21.85 -11.95 -0.53
N TRP A 100 -22.06 -11.19 0.55
CA TRP A 100 -21.04 -10.37 1.21
C TRP A 100 -20.97 -10.73 2.70
N PRO A 101 -20.30 -11.85 3.04
CA PRO A 101 -20.22 -12.31 4.41
C PRO A 101 -19.59 -11.26 5.34
N PRO A 102 -20.10 -11.11 6.58
CA PRO A 102 -19.41 -10.32 7.59
C PRO A 102 -17.99 -10.82 7.79
N PHE A 103 -17.06 -9.89 7.91
CA PHE A 103 -15.84 -10.18 8.64
C PHE A 103 -16.17 -10.31 10.13
N PHE A 104 -15.75 -11.42 10.75
CA PHE A 104 -15.91 -11.67 12.17
C PHE A 104 -14.60 -12.23 12.74
N ALA A 105 -14.17 -11.67 13.87
CA ALA A 105 -13.04 -12.15 14.65
C ALA A 105 -13.34 -11.95 16.14
N GLY A 106 -12.98 -12.92 16.98
CA GLY A 106 -13.23 -12.85 18.43
C GLY A 106 -12.39 -11.78 19.14
N SER A 107 -11.17 -11.53 18.65
CA SER A 107 -10.30 -10.42 19.02
C SER A 107 -9.83 -9.71 17.75
N ILE A 108 -9.50 -8.43 17.86
CA ILE A 108 -8.84 -7.69 16.79
C ILE A 108 -7.35 -7.57 17.11
N ASP A 109 -6.56 -8.35 16.38
CA ASP A 109 -5.11 -8.31 16.41
C ASP A 109 -4.61 -7.77 15.06
N VAL A 110 -3.79 -6.72 15.11
CA VAL A 110 -3.35 -5.96 13.93
C VAL A 110 -1.83 -5.77 13.91
N PRO A 111 -1.21 -5.69 12.73
CA PRO A 111 0.21 -5.38 12.61
C PRO A 111 0.53 -3.93 12.99
N PRO A 112 1.83 -3.61 13.21
CA PRO A 112 2.28 -2.23 13.33
C PRO A 112 1.82 -1.37 12.15
N GLY A 113 1.43 -0.13 12.43
CA GLY A 113 0.86 0.79 11.44
C GLY A 113 -0.68 0.78 11.39
N LEU A 114 -1.32 -0.18 12.03
CA LEU A 114 -2.75 -0.16 12.34
C LEU A 114 -2.97 0.00 13.86
N ASN A 115 -4.11 0.57 14.24
CA ASN A 115 -4.50 0.70 15.64
C ASN A 115 -5.75 -0.15 15.87
N ALA A 116 -5.67 -1.12 16.80
CA ALA A 116 -6.79 -2.01 17.13
C ALA A 116 -8.04 -1.23 17.60
N SER A 117 -7.87 -0.10 18.28
CA SER A 117 -8.97 0.76 18.75
C SER A 117 -9.71 1.48 17.62
N SER A 118 -9.18 1.46 16.39
CA SER A 118 -9.89 1.96 15.21
C SER A 118 -10.92 0.98 14.67
N PHE A 119 -10.94 -0.26 15.19
CA PHE A 119 -11.90 -1.28 14.80
C PHE A 119 -13.04 -1.34 15.82
N GLY A 120 -14.26 -1.41 15.30
CA GLY A 120 -15.48 -1.56 16.09
C GLY A 120 -16.27 -2.78 15.65
N THR A 121 -17.26 -3.16 16.44
CA THR A 121 -18.21 -4.22 16.11
C THR A 121 -19.60 -3.63 15.94
N ILE A 122 -20.33 -4.13 14.94
CA ILE A 122 -21.75 -3.87 14.75
C ILE A 122 -22.51 -5.18 14.96
N THR A 123 -23.69 -5.10 15.58
CA THR A 123 -24.59 -6.24 15.71
C THR A 123 -25.55 -6.24 14.53
N ARG A 124 -25.65 -7.36 13.80
CA ARG A 124 -26.69 -7.58 12.80
C ARG A 124 -27.82 -8.39 13.45
N THR A 125 -29.05 -7.89 13.32
CA THR A 125 -30.30 -8.52 13.79
C THR A 125 -31.07 -9.13 12.63
#